data_AF-A0A7W5DPZ3-F1
#
_entry.id   AF-A0A7W5DPZ3-F1
#
_cell.length_a   1.000
_cell.length_b   1.000
_cell.length_c   1.000
_cell.angle_alpha   90.00
_cell.angle_beta   90.00
_cell.angle_gamma   90.00
#
_symmetry.space_group_name_H-M   'P 1'
#
loop_
_entity.id
_entity.type
_entity.pdbx_description
1 polymer ?
#
loop_
_entity_poly.entity_id
_entity_poly.type
_entity_poly.pdbx_seq_one_letter_code
_entity_poly.pdbx_strand_id
1 'polypeptide(L)'
;MKINRFTILITGLFLLASCASQKELIVLCTNDTHSQILPNEMNRGGYARLAGIIDTVRAHHKNVILLDAGDFSQGTVFFNLFKGDVEISGMNLDCYDAGTLGNHEFDNGVDSLAKHLKKATFPIINADYDVSKTPLASIVKPYVIIKKGGLKIGIFGMGVDPRHLITTNNFTGIQFLNPIERANEISKYLKLEKKCNAVICVSHLGTDPNAEFSDWTVAKHSRYVNLITGGHSHQVINTKVTNAAGDSVQIIQDGKSGIYIGRVDMIFKR
;
A
#
# COMPACT_ATOMS: atom_id res chain seq x y z
N MET A 1 -28.15 -31.74 -72.88
CA MET A 1 -27.10 -30.85 -72.32
C MET A 1 -27.17 -30.94 -70.79
N LYS A 2 -26.27 -31.71 -70.15
CA LYS A 2 -26.27 -31.91 -68.69
C LYS A 2 -25.45 -30.81 -68.03
N ILE A 3 -26.06 -29.99 -67.18
CA ILE A 3 -25.37 -28.95 -66.39
C ILE A 3 -25.17 -29.51 -64.98
N ASN A 4 -23.94 -29.94 -64.67
CA ASN A 4 -23.54 -30.28 -63.31
C ASN A 4 -23.28 -28.99 -62.53
N ARG A 5 -24.10 -28.71 -61.50
CA ARG A 5 -23.82 -27.66 -60.52
C ARG A 5 -22.97 -28.25 -59.40
N PHE A 6 -21.71 -27.84 -59.34
CA PHE A 6 -20.83 -28.07 -58.19
C PHE A 6 -21.12 -26.98 -57.15
N THR A 7 -21.69 -27.37 -56.01
CA THR A 7 -21.81 -26.49 -54.84
C THR A 7 -20.54 -26.65 -54.01
N ILE A 8 -19.65 -25.66 -54.04
CA ILE A 8 -18.49 -25.60 -53.14
C ILE A 8 -18.96 -25.03 -51.81
N LEU A 9 -19.02 -25.87 -50.78
CA LEU A 9 -19.30 -25.47 -49.41
C LEU A 9 -17.99 -24.94 -48.79
N ILE A 10 -17.82 -23.62 -48.75
CA ILE A 10 -16.71 -22.98 -48.03
C ILE A 10 -17.07 -22.97 -46.54
N THR A 11 -16.62 -23.97 -45.79
CA THR A 11 -16.64 -23.93 -44.32
C THR A 11 -15.57 -22.94 -43.85
N GLY A 12 -15.99 -21.69 -43.60
CA GLY A 12 -15.16 -20.67 -42.99
C GLY A 12 -14.84 -21.03 -41.54
N LEU A 13 -13.58 -21.40 -41.28
CA LEU A 13 -13.06 -21.59 -39.94
C LEU A 13 -12.91 -20.22 -39.28
N PHE A 14 -13.92 -19.80 -38.50
CA PHE A 14 -13.82 -18.64 -37.63
C PHE A 14 -12.84 -18.95 -36.50
N LEU A 15 -11.56 -18.62 -36.69
CA LEU A 15 -10.59 -18.47 -35.62
C LEU A 15 -11.03 -17.27 -34.78
N LEU A 16 -11.81 -17.53 -33.73
CA LEU A 16 -12.00 -16.59 -32.64
C LEU A 16 -10.64 -16.39 -31.97
N ALA A 17 -9.88 -15.41 -32.45
CA ALA A 17 -8.75 -14.87 -31.72
C ALA A 17 -9.30 -14.32 -30.40
N SER A 18 -9.23 -15.13 -29.35
CA SER A 18 -9.40 -14.67 -27.98
C SER A 18 -8.30 -13.63 -27.74
N CYS A 19 -8.60 -12.36 -27.99
CA CYS A 19 -7.80 -11.26 -27.50
C CYS A 19 -7.88 -11.35 -25.97
N ALA A 20 -6.91 -12.03 -25.35
CA ALA A 20 -6.86 -12.17 -23.91
C ALA A 20 -6.75 -10.77 -23.32
N SER A 21 -7.87 -10.25 -22.80
CA SER A 21 -7.89 -8.96 -22.12
C SER A 21 -6.95 -9.05 -20.93
N GLN A 22 -5.82 -8.36 -21.05
CA GLN A 22 -4.83 -8.18 -20.02
C GLN A 22 -5.46 -7.38 -18.88
N LYS A 23 -5.41 -7.89 -17.65
CA LYS A 23 -5.94 -7.17 -16.49
C LYS A 23 -4.86 -6.23 -15.97
N GLU A 24 -5.20 -4.97 -15.80
CA GLU A 24 -4.35 -3.94 -15.22
C GLU A 24 -4.90 -3.53 -13.85
N LEU A 25 -3.98 -3.30 -12.90
CA LEU A 25 -4.22 -2.63 -11.64
C LEU A 25 -3.19 -1.52 -11.48
N ILE A 26 -3.65 -0.30 -11.24
CA ILE A 26 -2.78 0.81 -10.85
C ILE A 26 -2.77 0.89 -9.34
N VAL A 27 -1.56 0.91 -8.77
CA VAL A 27 -1.32 1.18 -7.36
C VAL A 27 -0.76 2.58 -7.26
N LEU A 28 -1.53 3.48 -6.67
CA LEU A 28 -1.03 4.78 -6.21
C LEU A 28 -0.57 4.63 -4.76
N CYS A 29 0.57 5.22 -4.43
CA CYS A 29 1.06 5.24 -3.06
C CYS A 29 1.50 6.63 -2.65
N THR A 30 1.28 6.91 -1.36
CA THR A 30 1.88 8.03 -0.64
C THR A 30 2.61 7.53 0.59
N ASN A 31 3.53 8.33 1.10
CA ASN A 31 4.21 8.09 2.36
C ASN A 31 4.60 9.41 3.02
N ASP A 32 4.74 9.41 4.35
CA ASP A 32 5.37 10.48 5.12
C ASP A 32 4.80 11.88 4.78
N THR A 33 3.47 11.97 4.63
CA THR A 33 2.83 13.26 4.30
C THR A 33 2.99 14.27 5.43
N HIS A 34 3.24 13.79 6.66
CA HIS A 34 3.65 14.59 7.81
C HIS A 34 2.80 15.84 8.02
N SER A 35 1.48 15.69 8.01
CA SER A 35 0.54 16.79 8.26
C SER A 35 0.70 17.97 7.29
N GLN A 36 1.34 17.79 6.12
CA GLN A 36 1.52 18.85 5.12
C GLN A 36 0.24 19.04 4.30
N ILE A 37 -0.81 19.50 5.00
CA ILE A 37 -2.15 19.73 4.45
C ILE A 37 -2.11 20.81 3.35
N LEU A 38 -1.30 21.85 3.57
CA LEU A 38 -1.11 22.96 2.64
C LEU A 38 0.15 22.76 1.79
N PRO A 39 0.20 23.35 0.57
CA PRO A 39 1.43 23.40 -0.21
C PRO A 39 2.55 24.14 0.55
N ASN A 40 3.80 23.76 0.27
CA ASN A 40 4.96 24.48 0.76
C ASN A 40 5.16 25.83 0.05
N GLU A 41 6.18 26.58 0.44
CA GLU A 41 6.50 27.91 -0.11
C GLU A 41 6.78 27.90 -1.63
N MET A 42 7.23 26.77 -2.18
CA MET A 42 7.41 26.57 -3.63
C MET A 42 6.12 26.11 -4.33
N ASN A 43 4.97 26.17 -3.66
CA ASN A 43 3.67 25.71 -4.13
C ASN A 43 3.63 24.22 -4.51
N ARG A 44 4.42 23.38 -3.83
CA ARG A 44 4.48 21.93 -4.02
C ARG A 44 3.78 21.21 -2.86
N GLY A 45 3.23 20.04 -3.14
CA GLY A 45 2.47 19.24 -2.18
C GLY A 45 1.10 19.84 -1.84
N GLY A 46 0.58 19.48 -0.67
CA GLY A 46 -0.76 19.84 -0.20
C GLY A 46 -1.83 18.85 -0.65
N TYR A 47 -2.77 18.55 0.26
CA TYR A 47 -3.77 17.51 0.09
C TYR A 47 -4.72 17.81 -1.08
N ALA A 48 -5.10 19.07 -1.30
CA ALA A 48 -5.97 19.45 -2.42
C ALA A 48 -5.33 19.14 -3.79
N ARG A 49 -4.01 19.30 -3.91
CA ARG A 49 -3.29 18.99 -5.16
C ARG A 49 -3.17 17.47 -5.35
N LEU A 50 -2.87 16.76 -4.26
CA LEU A 50 -2.83 15.31 -4.23
C LEU A 50 -4.18 14.71 -4.69
N ALA A 51 -5.29 15.19 -4.13
CA ALA A 51 -6.65 14.83 -4.51
C ALA A 51 -6.89 15.00 -6.02
N GLY A 52 -6.52 16.16 -6.59
CA GLY A 52 -6.67 16.42 -8.03
C GLY A 52 -5.88 15.44 -8.92
N ILE A 53 -4.69 15.02 -8.48
CA ILE A 53 -3.90 14.01 -9.20
C ILE A 53 -4.58 12.64 -9.11
N ILE A 54 -5.02 12.25 -7.90
CA ILE A 54 -5.73 10.98 -7.66
C ILE A 54 -7.00 10.89 -8.53
N ASP A 55 -7.81 11.95 -8.54
CA ASP A 55 -9.03 12.03 -9.35
C ASP A 55 -8.74 11.94 -10.85
N THR A 56 -7.67 12.60 -11.30
CA THR A 56 -7.23 12.51 -12.69
C THR A 56 -6.88 11.07 -13.06
N VAL A 57 -6.14 10.35 -12.23
CA VAL A 57 -5.80 8.93 -12.50
C VAL A 57 -7.05 8.05 -12.49
N ARG A 58 -7.94 8.23 -11.50
CA ARG A 58 -9.21 7.48 -11.41
C ARG A 58 -10.16 7.75 -12.56
N ALA A 59 -10.14 8.95 -13.15
CA ALA A 59 -10.92 9.26 -14.34
C ALA A 59 -10.45 8.51 -15.60
N HIS A 60 -9.16 8.22 -15.70
CA HIS A 60 -8.57 7.55 -16.86
C HIS A 60 -8.44 6.03 -16.69
N HIS A 61 -8.46 5.53 -15.45
CA HIS A 61 -8.22 4.12 -15.16
C HIS A 61 -9.28 3.54 -14.20
N LYS A 62 -9.85 2.39 -14.57
CA LYS A 62 -10.94 1.77 -13.80
C LYS A 62 -10.49 1.02 -12.55
N ASN A 63 -9.27 0.50 -12.56
CA ASN A 63 -8.76 -0.37 -11.50
C ASN A 63 -7.61 0.32 -10.76
N VAL A 64 -7.94 1.31 -9.94
CA VAL A 64 -6.96 2.08 -9.16
C VAL A 64 -7.14 1.78 -7.68
N ILE A 65 -6.07 1.41 -6.97
CA ILE A 65 -6.02 1.41 -5.52
C ILE A 65 -5.07 2.49 -5.02
N LEU A 66 -5.38 3.10 -3.88
CA LEU A 66 -4.56 4.14 -3.23
C LEU A 66 -4.14 3.70 -1.84
N LEU A 67 -2.83 3.68 -1.59
CA LEU A 67 -2.24 3.16 -0.35
C LEU A 67 -1.37 4.23 0.33
N ASP A 68 -1.32 4.23 1.66
CA ASP A 68 -0.42 5.09 2.43
C ASP A 68 0.55 4.30 3.29
N ALA A 69 1.84 4.60 3.18
CA ALA A 69 2.90 3.90 3.90
C ALA A 69 3.17 4.44 5.31
N GLY A 70 2.28 5.24 5.90
CA GLY A 70 2.41 5.72 7.29
C GLY A 70 3.09 7.09 7.39
N ASP A 71 3.18 7.59 8.61
CA ASP A 71 3.61 8.96 8.93
C ASP A 71 2.81 10.03 8.18
N PHE A 72 1.50 9.84 8.06
CA PHE A 72 0.61 10.92 7.68
C PHE A 72 0.44 11.93 8.83
N SER A 73 0.63 11.47 10.07
CA SER A 73 0.64 12.27 11.29
C SER A 73 1.95 13.06 11.47
N GLN A 74 1.90 14.06 12.36
CA GLN A 74 3.02 14.94 12.77
C GLN A 74 3.65 15.77 11.65
N GLY A 75 4.00 17.02 11.92
CA GLY A 75 4.90 17.81 11.07
C GLY A 75 4.48 19.27 10.95
N THR A 76 3.23 19.59 11.25
CA THR A 76 2.69 20.96 11.17
C THR A 76 1.78 21.30 12.35
N VAL A 77 1.34 22.56 12.40
CA VAL A 77 0.38 23.04 13.40
C VAL A 77 -0.97 22.31 13.33
N PHE A 78 -1.35 21.75 12.17
CA PHE A 78 -2.59 20.99 12.04
C PHE A 78 -2.59 19.77 12.96
N PHE A 79 -1.51 18.98 12.95
CA PHE A 79 -1.39 17.86 13.89
C PHE A 79 -1.38 18.31 15.35
N ASN A 80 -0.71 19.42 15.67
CA ASN A 80 -0.66 19.92 17.04
C ASN A 80 -2.05 20.29 17.60
N LEU A 81 -2.90 20.90 16.75
CA LEU A 81 -4.24 21.35 17.11
C LEU A 81 -5.30 20.23 17.02
N PHE A 82 -5.23 19.39 15.98
CA PHE A 82 -6.28 18.43 15.62
C PHE A 82 -5.91 16.97 15.82
N LYS A 83 -4.66 16.69 16.23
CA LYS A 83 -4.19 15.38 16.71
C LYS A 83 -4.34 14.22 15.70
N GLY A 84 -4.40 14.51 14.40
CA GLY A 84 -4.57 13.53 13.34
C GLY A 84 -5.93 13.58 12.63
N ASP A 85 -6.90 14.35 13.14
CA ASP A 85 -8.25 14.40 12.56
C ASP A 85 -8.29 14.99 11.14
N VAL A 86 -7.42 15.96 10.84
CA VAL A 86 -7.41 16.64 9.54
C VAL A 86 -6.82 15.72 8.48
N GLU A 87 -5.75 15.02 8.83
CA GLU A 87 -5.05 14.03 8.01
C GLU A 87 -6.00 12.89 7.64
N ILE A 88 -6.63 12.27 8.64
CA ILE A 88 -7.60 11.18 8.44
C ILE A 88 -8.78 11.66 7.60
N SER A 89 -9.29 12.88 7.84
CA SER A 89 -10.40 13.42 7.05
C SER A 89 -10.01 13.62 5.58
N GLY A 90 -8.79 14.09 5.31
CA GLY A 90 -8.25 14.19 3.96
C GLY A 90 -8.15 12.84 3.27
N MET A 91 -7.56 11.85 3.95
CA MET A 91 -7.44 10.49 3.42
C MET A 91 -8.81 9.81 3.19
N ASN A 92 -9.81 10.12 4.03
CA ASN A 92 -11.18 9.66 3.83
C ASN A 92 -11.79 10.26 2.55
N LEU A 93 -11.62 11.58 2.33
CA LEU A 93 -12.10 12.25 1.12
C LEU A 93 -11.44 11.71 -0.14
N ASP A 94 -10.13 11.43 -0.07
CA ASP A 94 -9.35 10.84 -1.15
C ASP A 94 -9.62 9.34 -1.32
N CYS A 95 -10.49 8.75 -0.50
CA CYS A 95 -10.92 7.36 -0.57
C CYS A 95 -9.73 6.39 -0.59
N TYR A 96 -8.80 6.52 0.36
CA TYR A 96 -7.70 5.56 0.51
C TYR A 96 -8.23 4.12 0.64
N ASP A 97 -7.54 3.17 0.04
CA ASP A 97 -7.91 1.75 0.06
C ASP A 97 -7.28 1.03 1.27
N ALA A 98 -6.12 1.48 1.76
CA ALA A 98 -5.52 1.08 3.03
C ALA A 98 -4.39 2.05 3.45
N GLY A 99 -4.07 2.10 4.74
CA GLY A 99 -2.87 2.77 5.26
C GLY A 99 -2.19 1.94 6.35
N THR A 100 -0.86 2.04 6.48
CA THR A 100 -0.12 1.44 7.62
C THR A 100 0.18 2.48 8.70
N LEU A 101 0.82 2.03 9.78
CA LEU A 101 1.31 2.87 10.87
C LEU A 101 2.81 3.10 10.71
N GLY A 102 3.21 4.36 10.70
CA GLY A 102 4.58 4.79 10.94
C GLY A 102 4.83 5.11 12.42
N ASN A 103 6.03 5.61 12.72
CA ASN A 103 6.40 5.93 14.10
C ASN A 103 5.68 7.18 14.62
N HIS A 104 5.40 8.16 13.75
CA HIS A 104 4.79 9.42 14.16
C HIS A 104 3.29 9.34 14.44
N GLU A 105 2.62 8.27 14.02
CA GLU A 105 1.25 7.98 14.46
C GLU A 105 1.16 7.86 16.01
N PHE A 106 2.25 7.45 16.66
CA PHE A 106 2.28 7.26 18.11
C PHE A 106 2.71 8.53 18.88
N ASP A 107 2.98 9.67 18.24
CA ASP A 107 3.50 10.86 18.91
C ASP A 107 2.62 11.38 20.07
N ASN A 108 1.30 11.18 19.98
CA ASN A 108 0.33 11.53 21.03
C ASN A 108 -0.10 10.32 21.90
N GLY A 109 0.55 9.17 21.75
CA GLY A 109 0.28 7.94 22.47
C GLY A 109 -0.84 7.06 21.89
N VAL A 110 -0.82 5.77 22.23
CA VAL A 110 -1.74 4.74 21.71
C VAL A 110 -3.22 5.09 21.90
N ASP A 111 -3.60 5.65 23.06
CA ASP A 111 -5.00 6.00 23.34
C ASP A 111 -5.51 7.12 22.43
N SER A 112 -4.68 8.15 22.22
CA SER A 112 -5.00 9.23 21.28
C SER A 112 -5.08 8.69 19.87
N LEU A 113 -4.09 7.92 19.44
CA LEU A 113 -4.08 7.30 18.11
C LEU A 113 -5.35 6.49 17.87
N ALA A 114 -5.74 5.61 18.80
CA ALA A 114 -6.96 4.82 18.68
C ALA A 114 -8.24 5.66 18.60
N LYS A 115 -8.32 6.79 19.30
CA LYS A 115 -9.45 7.73 19.22
C LYS A 115 -9.59 8.31 17.80
N HIS A 116 -8.48 8.67 17.18
CA HIS A 116 -8.46 9.30 15.86
C HIS A 116 -8.68 8.28 14.74
N LEU A 117 -7.99 7.12 14.77
CA LEU A 117 -8.12 6.08 13.76
C LEU A 117 -9.53 5.49 13.63
N LYS A 118 -10.36 5.55 14.68
CA LYS A 118 -11.79 5.18 14.60
C LYS A 118 -12.58 5.98 13.56
N LYS A 119 -12.07 7.14 13.14
CA LYS A 119 -12.69 8.00 12.13
C LYS A 119 -12.28 7.64 10.71
N ALA A 120 -11.27 6.78 10.52
CA ALA A 120 -10.85 6.34 9.19
C ALA A 120 -11.95 5.49 8.53
N THR A 121 -12.28 5.81 7.28
CA THR A 121 -13.22 5.04 6.44
C THR A 121 -12.49 3.98 5.62
N PHE A 122 -11.19 3.84 5.82
CA PHE A 122 -10.31 2.88 5.18
C PHE A 122 -9.62 2.01 6.25
N PRO A 123 -9.22 0.78 5.92
CA PRO A 123 -8.56 -0.10 6.86
C PRO A 123 -7.15 0.41 7.20
N ILE A 124 -6.86 0.47 8.49
CA ILE A 124 -5.49 0.58 9.00
C ILE A 124 -4.91 -0.81 9.15
N ILE A 125 -3.75 -1.05 8.55
CA ILE A 125 -3.10 -2.36 8.51
C ILE A 125 -1.71 -2.33 9.13
N ASN A 126 -1.38 -3.31 9.96
CA ASN A 126 -0.01 -3.55 10.43
C ASN A 126 0.10 -5.00 10.95
N ALA A 127 1.10 -5.74 10.49
CA ALA A 127 1.27 -7.17 10.73
C ALA A 127 2.35 -7.55 11.74
N ASP A 128 3.28 -6.65 12.00
CA ASP A 128 4.45 -6.81 12.85
C ASP A 128 4.32 -6.08 14.20
N TYR A 129 3.22 -5.36 14.42
CA TYR A 129 2.77 -4.92 15.73
C TYR A 129 1.63 -5.81 16.22
N ASP A 130 1.88 -6.56 17.28
CA ASP A 130 0.79 -7.10 18.10
C ASP A 130 0.21 -5.98 18.95
N VAL A 131 -1.02 -5.59 18.58
CA VAL A 131 -1.80 -4.53 19.21
C VAL A 131 -2.88 -5.06 20.16
N SER A 132 -2.95 -6.38 20.40
CA SER A 132 -4.06 -7.06 21.10
C SER A 132 -4.29 -6.55 22.53
N LYS A 133 -3.26 -6.01 23.17
CA LYS A 133 -3.29 -5.46 24.53
C LYS A 133 -3.56 -3.96 24.57
N THR A 134 -4.04 -3.39 23.47
CA THR A 134 -4.25 -1.95 23.34
C THR A 134 -5.64 -1.62 22.77
N PRO A 135 -6.10 -0.37 22.86
CA PRO A 135 -7.32 0.07 22.20
C PRO A 135 -7.30 -0.07 20.66
N LEU A 136 -6.13 -0.28 20.05
CA LEU A 136 -5.98 -0.52 18.61
C LEU A 136 -6.43 -1.91 18.17
N ALA A 137 -6.64 -2.86 19.09
CA ALA A 137 -6.99 -4.26 18.78
C ALA A 137 -8.23 -4.43 17.89
N SER A 138 -9.19 -3.49 17.96
CA SER A 138 -10.41 -3.51 17.14
C SER A 138 -10.31 -2.69 15.85
N ILE A 139 -9.20 -1.98 15.66
CA ILE A 139 -9.01 -0.97 14.60
C ILE A 139 -7.99 -1.48 13.58
N VAL A 140 -6.82 -1.90 14.05
CA VAL A 140 -5.68 -2.30 13.21
C VAL A 140 -5.80 -3.77 12.88
N LYS A 141 -5.67 -4.10 11.59
CA LYS A 141 -5.72 -5.48 11.08
C LYS A 141 -4.35 -5.86 10.52
N PRO A 142 -3.95 -7.15 10.53
CA PRO A 142 -2.69 -7.54 9.90
C PRO A 142 -2.69 -7.33 8.39
N TYR A 143 -3.84 -7.46 7.74
CA TYR A 143 -4.00 -7.35 6.29
C TYR A 143 -5.44 -7.02 5.89
N VAL A 144 -5.62 -6.64 4.63
CA VAL A 144 -6.90 -6.55 3.94
C VAL A 144 -6.81 -7.26 2.58
N ILE A 145 -7.96 -7.66 2.03
CA ILE A 145 -8.07 -8.20 0.68
C ILE A 145 -9.01 -7.31 -0.12
N ILE A 146 -8.50 -6.72 -1.19
CA ILE A 146 -9.25 -5.84 -2.07
C ILE A 146 -9.58 -6.57 -3.37
N LYS A 147 -10.83 -6.48 -3.81
CA LYS A 147 -11.28 -6.99 -5.11
C LYS A 147 -11.45 -5.82 -6.07
N LYS A 148 -10.66 -5.79 -7.15
CA LYS A 148 -10.76 -4.74 -8.19
C LYS A 148 -10.49 -5.35 -9.56
N GLY A 149 -11.25 -5.00 -10.58
CA GLY A 149 -11.04 -5.53 -11.95
C GLY A 149 -11.11 -7.06 -12.08
N GLY A 150 -11.82 -7.74 -11.18
CA GLY A 150 -11.83 -9.21 -11.08
C GLY A 150 -10.48 -9.81 -10.65
N LEU A 151 -9.62 -9.03 -10.00
CA LEU A 151 -8.41 -9.46 -9.30
C LEU A 151 -8.67 -9.43 -7.79
N LYS A 152 -8.00 -10.31 -7.05
CA LYS A 152 -7.93 -10.32 -5.59
C LYS A 152 -6.52 -9.90 -5.16
N ILE A 153 -6.41 -8.76 -4.48
CA ILE A 153 -5.14 -8.17 -4.07
C ILE A 153 -5.05 -8.28 -2.55
N GLY A 154 -4.05 -9.02 -2.05
CA GLY A 154 -3.76 -9.08 -0.63
C GLY A 154 -2.82 -7.95 -0.25
N ILE A 155 -3.13 -7.20 0.80
CA ILE A 155 -2.37 -6.04 1.24
C ILE A 155 -2.12 -6.16 2.74
N PHE A 156 -0.86 -6.12 3.17
CA PHE A 156 -0.48 -6.17 4.58
C PHE A 156 0.46 -5.03 4.94
N GLY A 157 0.43 -4.61 6.19
CA GLY A 157 1.23 -3.48 6.69
C GLY A 157 2.46 -3.94 7.46
N MET A 158 3.53 -3.13 7.47
CA MET A 158 4.71 -3.30 8.33
C MET A 158 5.10 -1.95 8.94
N GLY A 159 5.80 -1.96 10.08
CA GLY A 159 6.25 -0.76 10.77
C GLY A 159 7.65 -0.89 11.37
N VAL A 160 8.36 0.23 11.53
CA VAL A 160 9.67 0.29 12.18
C VAL A 160 9.66 -0.24 13.62
N ASP A 161 10.81 -0.65 14.14
CA ASP A 161 10.93 -0.97 15.57
C ASP A 161 10.68 0.29 16.44
N PRO A 162 9.65 0.31 17.31
CA PRO A 162 9.30 1.51 18.07
C PRO A 162 10.28 1.83 19.20
N ARG A 163 11.09 0.87 19.67
CA ARG A 163 11.83 0.95 20.96
C ARG A 163 12.86 2.08 21.04
N HIS A 164 13.29 2.61 19.91
CA HIS A 164 14.28 3.71 19.84
C HIS A 164 13.80 4.91 19.01
N LEU A 165 12.57 4.86 18.50
CA LEU A 165 12.00 5.90 17.65
C LEU A 165 10.81 6.60 18.31
N ILE A 166 10.16 5.93 19.26
CA ILE A 166 8.94 6.40 19.90
C ILE A 166 9.19 6.51 21.40
N THR A 167 8.65 7.56 22.04
CA THR A 167 8.70 7.68 23.50
C THR A 167 8.09 6.42 24.13
N THR A 168 8.77 5.78 25.09
CA THR A 168 8.38 4.49 25.66
C THR A 168 6.91 4.39 26.08
N ASN A 169 6.40 5.45 26.73
CA ASN A 169 5.00 5.48 27.18
C ASN A 169 4.00 5.52 26.02
N ASN A 170 4.39 6.06 24.87
CA ASN A 170 3.50 6.30 23.73
C ASN A 170 3.17 5.05 22.91
N PHE A 171 3.93 3.95 23.05
CA PHE A 171 3.64 2.67 22.40
C PHE A 171 3.39 1.55 23.43
N THR A 172 3.00 1.89 24.65
CA THR A 172 2.75 0.91 25.72
C THR A 172 1.72 -0.14 25.27
N GLY A 173 2.07 -1.41 25.45
CA GLY A 173 1.22 -2.55 25.07
C GLY A 173 1.37 -3.01 23.62
N ILE A 174 2.13 -2.28 22.79
CA ILE A 174 2.52 -2.72 21.46
C ILE A 174 3.71 -3.68 21.56
N GLN A 175 3.59 -4.85 20.96
CA GLN A 175 4.70 -5.79 20.83
C GLN A 175 5.18 -5.84 19.38
N PHE A 176 6.44 -5.48 19.16
CA PHE A 176 7.10 -5.60 17.85
C PHE A 176 7.51 -7.06 17.61
N LEU A 177 7.13 -7.58 16.45
CA LEU A 177 7.40 -8.93 15.97
C LEU A 177 8.40 -8.86 14.80
N ASN A 178 9.09 -9.96 14.52
CA ASN A 178 10.06 -9.99 13.42
C ASN A 178 9.37 -9.74 12.06
N PRO A 179 9.69 -8.63 11.35
CA PRO A 179 9.00 -8.27 10.12
C PRO A 179 9.17 -9.29 8.98
N ILE A 180 10.32 -9.97 8.90
CA ILE A 180 10.60 -10.97 7.86
C ILE A 180 9.76 -12.23 8.07
N GLU A 181 9.64 -12.70 9.31
CA GLU A 181 8.81 -13.85 9.66
C GLU A 181 7.33 -13.55 9.38
N ARG A 182 6.84 -12.40 9.85
CA ARG A 182 5.46 -11.94 9.63
C ARG A 182 5.15 -11.72 8.15
N ALA A 183 6.07 -11.14 7.38
CA ALA A 183 5.92 -10.95 5.94
C ALA A 183 5.73 -12.29 5.23
N ASN A 184 6.56 -13.29 5.54
CA ASN A 184 6.49 -14.61 4.93
C ASN A 184 5.21 -15.37 5.32
N GLU A 185 4.80 -15.30 6.58
CA GLU A 185 3.55 -15.95 7.04
C GLU A 185 2.33 -15.39 6.30
N ILE A 186 2.16 -14.06 6.32
CA ILE A 186 0.98 -13.41 5.75
C ILE A 186 0.98 -13.49 4.23
N SER A 187 2.11 -13.26 3.57
CA SER A 187 2.18 -13.35 2.11
C SER A 187 1.89 -14.77 1.61
N LYS A 188 2.37 -15.81 2.30
CA LYS A 188 2.04 -17.21 2.02
C LYS A 188 0.54 -17.46 2.18
N TYR A 189 -0.05 -17.02 3.28
CA TYR A 189 -1.49 -17.14 3.53
C TYR A 189 -2.33 -16.45 2.44
N LEU A 190 -2.01 -15.19 2.13
CA LEU A 190 -2.70 -14.40 1.11
C LEU A 190 -2.58 -15.04 -0.27
N LYS A 191 -1.40 -15.55 -0.63
CA LYS A 191 -1.16 -16.16 -1.94
C LYS A 191 -1.79 -17.55 -2.04
N LEU A 192 -1.50 -18.45 -1.12
CA LEU A 192 -1.81 -19.87 -1.25
C LEU A 192 -3.21 -20.22 -0.75
N GLU A 193 -3.67 -19.63 0.34
CA GLU A 193 -4.98 -19.95 0.91
C GLU A 193 -6.06 -19.02 0.38
N LYS A 194 -5.79 -17.70 0.40
CA LYS A 194 -6.76 -16.72 -0.12
C LYS A 194 -6.75 -16.59 -1.63
N LYS A 195 -5.77 -17.18 -2.32
CA LYS A 195 -5.66 -17.16 -3.78
C LYS A 195 -5.60 -15.74 -4.34
N CYS A 196 -4.85 -14.85 -3.66
CA CYS A 196 -4.64 -13.50 -4.17
C CYS A 196 -3.79 -13.54 -5.45
N ASN A 197 -4.16 -12.73 -6.44
CA ASN A 197 -3.42 -12.58 -7.69
C ASN A 197 -2.07 -11.89 -7.43
N ALA A 198 -2.07 -10.85 -6.59
CA ALA A 198 -0.87 -10.19 -6.10
C ALA A 198 -0.91 -9.99 -4.57
N VAL A 199 0.27 -9.85 -3.98
CA VAL A 199 0.47 -9.48 -2.58
C VAL A 199 1.33 -8.22 -2.50
N ILE A 200 0.83 -7.19 -1.81
CA ILE A 200 1.48 -5.89 -1.62
C ILE A 200 1.80 -5.72 -0.13
N CYS A 201 3.04 -5.33 0.18
CA CYS A 201 3.47 -4.88 1.49
C CYS A 201 3.42 -3.34 1.52
N VAL A 202 2.68 -2.77 2.46
CA VAL A 202 2.65 -1.33 2.74
C VAL A 202 3.54 -1.11 3.97
N SER A 203 4.76 -0.64 3.75
CA SER A 203 5.84 -0.75 4.73
C SER A 203 6.27 0.61 5.23
N HIS A 204 6.35 0.74 6.55
CA HIS A 204 7.03 1.85 7.20
C HIS A 204 8.35 1.41 7.84
N LEU A 205 9.10 0.48 7.21
CA LEU A 205 10.42 0.05 7.69
C LEU A 205 11.56 0.96 7.22
N GLY A 206 11.36 1.63 6.08
CA GLY A 206 12.38 2.44 5.44
C GLY A 206 13.46 1.64 4.72
N THR A 207 14.40 2.38 4.13
CA THR A 207 15.41 1.83 3.21
C THR A 207 16.84 2.02 3.71
N ASP A 208 17.06 2.20 5.01
CA ASP A 208 18.42 2.24 5.57
C ASP A 208 19.07 0.85 5.41
N PRO A 209 20.20 0.72 4.68
CA PRO A 209 20.89 -0.55 4.51
C PRO A 209 21.53 -1.09 5.81
N ASN A 210 21.69 -0.24 6.83
CA ASN A 210 22.28 -0.62 8.13
C ASN A 210 21.23 -1.01 9.17
N ALA A 211 19.94 -0.78 8.90
CA ALA A 211 18.87 -1.21 9.79
C ALA A 211 18.76 -2.74 9.81
N GLU A 212 18.44 -3.30 10.98
CA GLU A 212 18.18 -4.74 11.15
C GLU A 212 17.06 -5.20 10.20
N PHE A 213 15.99 -4.41 10.15
CA PHE A 213 14.86 -4.61 9.25
C PHE A 213 14.66 -3.37 8.38
N SER A 214 14.51 -3.58 7.06
CA SER A 214 14.25 -2.56 6.06
C SER A 214 13.46 -3.17 4.90
N ASP A 215 12.98 -2.32 4.00
CA ASP A 215 12.32 -2.77 2.77
C ASP A 215 13.25 -3.69 1.95
N TRP A 216 14.56 -3.46 1.99
CA TRP A 216 15.56 -4.30 1.33
C TRP A 216 15.60 -5.71 1.92
N THR A 217 15.66 -5.81 3.25
CA THR A 217 15.78 -7.11 3.92
C THR A 217 14.48 -7.89 3.81
N VAL A 218 13.32 -7.24 3.92
CA VAL A 218 12.02 -7.88 3.67
C VAL A 218 11.91 -8.34 2.22
N ALA A 219 12.20 -7.49 1.24
CA ALA A 219 12.14 -7.89 -0.17
C ALA A 219 13.02 -9.11 -0.46
N LYS A 220 14.28 -9.10 0.01
CA LYS A 220 15.25 -10.18 -0.20
C LYS A 220 14.84 -11.50 0.43
N HIS A 221 14.25 -11.48 1.63
CA HIS A 221 13.93 -12.70 2.38
C HIS A 221 12.46 -13.14 2.26
N SER A 222 11.61 -12.35 1.63
CA SER A 222 10.21 -12.69 1.40
C SER A 222 10.01 -13.77 0.34
N ARG A 223 8.80 -14.33 0.33
CA ARG A 223 8.23 -15.11 -0.77
C ARG A 223 6.86 -14.53 -1.09
N TYR A 224 6.39 -14.70 -2.33
CA TYR A 224 5.04 -14.32 -2.78
C TYR A 224 4.68 -12.82 -2.78
N VAL A 225 5.50 -11.94 -2.19
CA VAL A 225 5.34 -10.48 -2.26
C VAL A 225 5.67 -10.01 -3.68
N ASN A 226 4.87 -9.11 -4.24
CA ASN A 226 5.06 -8.54 -5.57
C ASN A 226 5.57 -7.10 -5.53
N LEU A 227 5.08 -6.32 -4.56
CA LEU A 227 5.35 -4.90 -4.41
C LEU A 227 5.50 -4.55 -2.92
N ILE A 228 6.49 -3.71 -2.62
CA ILE A 228 6.62 -2.99 -1.36
C ILE A 228 6.47 -1.50 -1.65
N THR A 229 5.47 -0.87 -1.04
CA THR A 229 5.32 0.60 -1.01
C THR A 229 5.85 1.08 0.34
N GLY A 230 7.02 1.71 0.34
CA GLY A 230 7.78 2.08 1.53
C GLY A 230 7.50 3.50 2.04
N GLY A 231 8.00 3.80 3.23
CA GLY A 231 8.00 5.12 3.87
C GLY A 231 9.22 5.29 4.78
N HIS A 232 9.14 6.13 5.82
CA HIS A 232 10.12 6.35 6.90
C HIS A 232 11.42 7.07 6.48
N SER A 233 12.07 6.60 5.42
CA SER A 233 13.40 7.08 5.01
C SER A 233 13.38 8.32 4.10
N HIS A 234 12.19 8.77 3.71
CA HIS A 234 11.91 9.92 2.84
C HIS A 234 12.62 9.87 1.47
N GLN A 235 12.95 8.68 0.98
CA GLN A 235 13.66 8.49 -0.28
C GLN A 235 12.71 8.51 -1.46
N VAL A 236 13.18 8.96 -2.62
CA VAL A 236 12.51 8.75 -3.90
C VAL A 236 13.18 7.58 -4.58
N ILE A 237 12.58 6.39 -4.49
CA ILE A 237 13.14 5.17 -5.09
C ILE A 237 12.07 4.42 -5.88
N ASN A 238 12.52 3.74 -6.94
CA ASN A 238 11.73 2.76 -7.66
C ASN A 238 12.69 1.72 -8.24
N THR A 239 12.73 0.55 -7.62
CA THR A 239 13.70 -0.50 -7.99
C THR A 239 13.12 -1.90 -7.80
N LYS A 240 13.91 -2.91 -8.15
CA LYS A 240 13.55 -4.31 -8.03
C LYS A 240 14.63 -5.08 -7.29
N VAL A 241 14.18 -5.99 -6.42
CA VAL A 241 15.02 -6.92 -5.66
C VAL A 241 14.56 -8.33 -5.94
N THR A 242 15.50 -9.26 -6.11
CA THR A 242 15.19 -10.69 -6.20
C THR A 242 14.98 -11.26 -4.81
N ASN A 243 13.84 -11.92 -4.58
CA ASN A 243 13.49 -12.50 -3.28
C ASN A 243 14.03 -13.93 -3.10
N ALA A 244 13.71 -14.55 -1.97
CA ALA A 244 14.18 -15.89 -1.61
C ALA A 244 13.60 -17.03 -2.48
N ALA A 245 12.59 -16.75 -3.31
CA ALA A 245 12.04 -17.67 -4.29
C ALA A 245 12.60 -17.44 -5.71
N GLY A 246 13.46 -16.43 -5.91
CA GLY A 246 13.94 -16.03 -7.23
C GLY A 246 12.99 -15.10 -7.98
N ASP A 247 11.87 -14.69 -7.37
CA ASP A 247 10.92 -13.75 -7.98
C ASP A 247 11.38 -12.31 -7.81
N SER A 248 10.97 -11.44 -8.73
CA SER A 248 11.23 -10.00 -8.65
C SER A 248 10.18 -9.31 -7.77
N VAL A 249 10.65 -8.56 -6.76
CA VAL A 249 9.85 -7.69 -5.88
C VAL A 249 10.18 -6.25 -6.21
N GLN A 250 9.17 -5.46 -6.57
CA GLN A 250 9.35 -4.02 -6.76
C GLN A 250 9.30 -3.30 -5.41
N ILE A 251 10.16 -2.31 -5.22
CA ILE A 251 10.16 -1.41 -4.06
C ILE A 251 9.99 0.01 -4.58
N ILE A 252 9.04 0.75 -4.05
CA ILE A 252 8.79 2.16 -4.37
C ILE A 252 8.63 2.99 -3.09
N GLN A 253 9.16 4.20 -3.08
CA GLN A 253 8.94 5.23 -2.06
C GLN A 253 8.95 6.59 -2.76
N ASP A 254 8.07 7.50 -2.36
CA ASP A 254 7.80 8.74 -3.09
C ASP A 254 8.18 10.00 -2.30
N GLY A 255 9.30 9.93 -1.57
CA GLY A 255 9.84 11.07 -0.86
C GLY A 255 9.06 11.36 0.42
N LYS A 256 8.52 12.57 0.56
CA LYS A 256 7.71 12.98 1.73
C LYS A 256 6.84 14.19 1.44
N SER A 257 6.03 14.57 2.43
CA SER A 257 5.26 15.83 2.46
C SER A 257 4.20 15.95 1.36
N GLY A 258 3.76 14.82 0.79
CA GLY A 258 2.81 14.78 -0.32
C GLY A 258 3.31 15.48 -1.59
N ILE A 259 4.63 15.69 -1.73
CA ILE A 259 5.23 16.38 -2.89
C ILE A 259 5.17 15.51 -4.15
N TYR A 260 5.31 14.20 -3.98
CA TYR A 260 5.16 13.22 -5.03
C TYR A 260 4.04 12.24 -4.66
N ILE A 261 3.60 11.48 -5.65
CA ILE A 261 2.73 10.32 -5.48
C ILE A 261 3.34 9.20 -6.32
N GLY A 262 3.58 8.05 -5.72
CA GLY A 262 4.08 6.88 -6.42
C GLY A 262 2.98 6.26 -7.28
N ARG A 263 3.37 5.70 -8.43
CA ARG A 263 2.48 4.96 -9.34
C ARG A 263 3.16 3.68 -9.81
N VAL A 264 2.49 2.56 -9.62
CA VAL A 264 2.90 1.25 -10.14
C VAL A 264 1.77 0.63 -10.95
N ASP A 265 2.04 0.36 -12.21
CA ASP A 265 1.09 -0.27 -13.13
C ASP A 265 1.36 -1.78 -13.16
N MET A 266 0.53 -2.54 -12.44
CA MET A 266 0.63 -4.00 -12.36
C MET A 266 -0.18 -4.66 -13.46
N ILE A 267 0.50 -5.50 -14.23
CA ILE A 267 -0.04 -6.13 -15.43
C ILE A 267 -0.14 -7.65 -15.23
N PHE A 268 -1.36 -8.17 -15.31
CA PHE A 268 -1.66 -9.58 -15.08
C PHE A 268 -1.99 -10.28 -16.40
N LYS A 269 -1.18 -11.27 -16.75
CA LYS A 269 -1.47 -12.19 -17.86
C LYS A 269 -2.54 -13.19 -17.42
N ARG A 270 -3.43 -13.55 -18.35
CA ARG A 270 -4.39 -14.66 -18.14
C ARG A 270 -3.68 -15.99 -18.12
#